data_AF-A0A2N0ZW25-F1
#
_entry.id   AF-A0A2N0ZW25-F1
#
_cell.length_a   1.000
_cell.length_b   1.000
_cell.length_c   1.000
_cell.angle_alpha   90.00
_cell.angle_beta   90.00
_cell.angle_gamma   90.00
#
_symmetry.space_group_name_H-M   'P 1'
#
loop_
_entity.id
_entity.type
_entity.pdbx_description
1 polymer ?
#
loop_
_entity_poly.entity_id
_entity_poly.type
_entity_poly.pdbx_seq_one_letter_code
_entity_poly.pdbx_strand_id
1 'polypeptide(L)'
;MASVSIGKVLSTIGSSVYKIAPKKRYYERLEVDEFWTYVYRKKRKVWLIYAYDRATNEIVAYVWGRRDLKTAKKLRARLKQLT
;
A
#
# COMPACT_ATOMS: atom_id res chain seq x y z
N MET A 1 -0.44 15.28 -26.88
CA MET A 1 -0.64 14.64 -25.57
C MET A 1 -1.37 15.62 -24.66
N ALA A 2 -2.54 15.26 -24.11
CA ALA A 2 -3.27 16.15 -23.22
C ALA A 2 -2.53 16.26 -21.87
N SER A 3 -2.23 17.49 -21.44
CA SER A 3 -1.62 17.74 -20.12
C SER A 3 -2.69 17.68 -19.04
N VAL A 4 -2.58 16.72 -18.11
CA VAL A 4 -3.50 16.62 -16.97
C VAL A 4 -3.03 17.57 -15.87
N SER A 5 -3.91 18.45 -15.40
CA SER A 5 -3.63 19.34 -14.28
C SER A 5 -3.44 18.57 -12.97
N ILE A 6 -2.42 18.94 -12.19
CA ILE A 6 -2.16 18.37 -10.85
C ILE A 6 -3.39 18.50 -9.95
N GLY A 7 -4.08 19.64 -9.99
CA GLY A 7 -5.28 19.86 -9.18
C GLY A 7 -6.41 18.89 -9.54
N LYS A 8 -6.55 18.56 -10.82
CA LYS A 8 -7.53 17.57 -11.30
C LYS A 8 -7.17 16.17 -10.78
N VAL A 9 -5.90 15.78 -10.86
CA VAL A 9 -5.40 14.49 -10.32
C VAL A 9 -5.66 14.39 -8.82
N LEU A 10 -5.28 15.41 -8.04
CA LEU A 10 -5.47 15.42 -6.60
C LEU A 10 -6.94 15.37 -6.20
N SER A 11 -7.80 16.11 -6.90
CA SER A 11 -9.25 16.06 -6.69
C SER A 11 -9.81 14.66 -6.97
N THR A 12 -9.44 14.04 -8.09
CA THR A 12 -9.88 12.69 -8.47
C THR A 12 -9.39 11.63 -7.47
N ILE A 13 -8.12 11.69 -7.05
CA ILE A 13 -7.58 10.78 -6.04
C ILE A 13 -8.28 10.99 -4.70
N GLY A 14 -8.48 12.25 -4.29
CA GLY A 14 -9.12 12.59 -3.01
C GLY A 14 -10.59 12.18 -2.93
N SER A 15 -11.32 12.20 -4.05
CA SER A 15 -12.70 11.73 -4.14
C SER A 15 -12.82 10.22 -4.39
N SER A 16 -11.71 9.51 -4.62
CA SER A 16 -11.73 8.09 -4.94
C SER A 16 -12.08 7.27 -3.71
N VAL A 17 -13.10 6.42 -3.85
CA VAL A 17 -13.51 5.45 -2.83
C VAL A 17 -12.84 4.09 -3.01
N TYR A 18 -11.83 4.01 -3.89
CA TYR A 18 -11.17 2.76 -4.21
C TYR A 18 -10.51 2.14 -2.97
N LYS A 19 -10.94 0.92 -2.64
CA LYS A 19 -10.35 0.11 -1.59
C LYS A 19 -9.64 -1.06 -2.23
N ILE A 20 -8.44 -1.36 -1.74
CA ILE A 20 -7.73 -2.58 -2.11
C ILE A 20 -8.49 -3.74 -1.48
N ALA A 21 -9.00 -4.64 -2.32
CA ALA A 21 -9.65 -5.87 -1.93
C ALA A 21 -8.89 -7.02 -2.59
N PRO A 22 -8.43 -8.03 -1.83
CA PRO A 22 -7.75 -9.19 -2.42
C PRO A 22 -8.69 -9.96 -3.34
N LYS A 23 -8.19 -10.39 -4.50
CA LYS A 23 -8.96 -11.21 -5.44
C LYS A 23 -9.08 -12.68 -5.01
N LYS A 24 -8.17 -13.17 -4.17
CA LYS A 24 -8.16 -14.56 -3.69
C LYS A 24 -8.39 -14.62 -2.18
N ARG A 25 -8.97 -15.73 -1.72
CA ARG A 25 -9.04 -16.09 -0.30
C ARG A 25 -7.73 -16.70 0.21
N TYR A 26 -6.98 -17.34 -0.67
CA TYR A 26 -5.72 -18.00 -0.36
C TYR A 26 -4.64 -17.59 -1.35
N TYR A 27 -3.44 -17.35 -0.81
CA TYR A 27 -2.24 -17.01 -1.56
C TYR A 27 -1.15 -17.99 -1.14
N GLU A 28 -0.61 -18.73 -2.12
CA GLU A 28 0.46 -19.69 -1.88
C GLU A 28 1.77 -19.00 -1.48
N ARG A 29 2.08 -17.88 -2.15
CA ARG A 29 3.26 -17.06 -1.89
C ARG A 29 2.90 -15.59 -1.98
N LEU A 30 3.40 -14.83 -1.01
CA LEU A 30 3.35 -13.37 -1.03
C LEU A 30 4.78 -12.84 -0.93
N GLU A 31 5.11 -11.91 -1.82
CA GLU A 31 6.34 -11.13 -1.74
C GLU A 31 6.08 -9.92 -0.85
N VAL A 32 7.00 -9.64 0.07
CA VAL A 32 6.91 -8.47 0.94
C VAL A 32 8.09 -7.57 0.64
N ASP A 33 7.80 -6.31 0.37
CA ASP A 33 8.81 -5.29 0.12
C ASP A 33 8.52 -4.01 0.91
N GLU A 34 9.55 -3.20 1.13
CA GLU A 34 9.49 -1.94 1.85
C GLU A 34 10.16 -0.80 1.07
N PHE A 35 9.52 0.36 1.05
CA PHE A 35 10.18 1.60 0.65
C PHE A 35 9.76 2.76 1.54
N TRP A 36 10.56 3.83 1.49
CA TRP A 36 10.33 5.02 2.28
C TRP A 36 10.10 6.23 1.38
N THR A 37 9.28 7.15 1.86
CA THR A 37 9.03 8.43 1.22
C THR A 37 8.89 9.55 2.25
N TYR A 38 8.91 10.79 1.79
CA TYR A 38 8.65 11.96 2.61
C TYR A 38 7.23 12.47 2.36
N VAL A 39 6.45 12.61 3.43
CA VAL A 39 5.09 13.13 3.34
C VAL A 39 5.08 14.59 3.80
N TYR A 40 4.74 15.51 2.89
CA TYR A 40 4.64 16.97 3.08
C TYR A 40 5.98 17.67 3.40
N ARG A 41 6.78 17.15 4.34
CA ARG A 41 8.09 17.69 4.74
C ARG A 41 9.18 16.64 4.63
N LYS A 42 10.37 17.02 4.13
CA LYS A 42 11.56 16.14 4.04
C LYS A 42 12.04 15.56 5.37
N LYS A 43 11.67 16.16 6.52
CA LYS A 43 11.98 15.60 7.86
C LYS A 43 11.07 14.45 8.25
N ARG A 44 9.91 14.29 7.59
CA ARG A 44 8.91 13.28 7.93
C ARG A 44 9.03 12.07 7.00
N LYS A 45 9.97 11.19 7.33
CA LYS A 45 10.15 9.90 6.66
C LYS A 45 9.04 8.94 7.08
N VAL A 46 8.33 8.37 6.12
CA VAL A 46 7.29 7.36 6.34
C VAL A 46 7.65 6.13 5.51
N TRP A 47 7.45 4.95 6.10
CA TRP A 47 7.69 3.66 5.45
C TRP A 47 6.37 3.08 4.97
N LEU A 48 6.34 2.62 3.72
CA LEU A 48 5.29 1.76 3.18
C LEU A 48 5.84 0.34 3.13
N ILE A 49 5.14 -0.59 3.78
CA ILE A 49 5.40 -2.02 3.63
C ILE A 49 4.16 -2.62 2.98
N TYR A 50 4.35 -3.41 1.94
CA TYR A 50 3.26 -4.04 1.22
C TYR A 50 3.53 -5.52 0.93
N ALA A 51 2.45 -6.27 0.79
CA ALA A 51 2.44 -7.66 0.37
C ALA A 51 1.87 -7.75 -1.04
N TYR A 52 2.54 -8.49 -1.91
CA TYR A 52 2.27 -8.56 -3.34
C TYR A 52 2.19 -10.01 -3.80
N ASP A 53 1.17 -10.34 -4.60
CA ASP A 53 1.08 -11.63 -5.29
C ASP A 53 1.55 -11.47 -6.74
N ARG A 54 2.60 -12.19 -7.11
CA ARG A 54 3.13 -12.22 -8.49
C ARG A 54 2.17 -12.88 -9.46
N ALA A 55 1.36 -13.85 -9.01
CA ALA A 55 0.48 -14.58 -9.89
C ALA A 55 -0.69 -13.72 -10.38
N THR A 56 -1.25 -12.85 -9.52
CA THR A 56 -2.36 -11.94 -9.87
C THR A 56 -1.92 -10.52 -10.18
N ASN A 57 -0.64 -10.20 -9.99
CA ASN A 57 -0.08 -8.86 -10.06
C ASN A 57 -0.84 -7.86 -9.18
N GLU A 58 -1.22 -8.26 -7.96
CA GLU A 58 -2.00 -7.41 -7.05
C GLU A 58 -1.27 -7.13 -5.74
N ILE A 59 -1.51 -5.94 -5.20
CA ILE A 59 -1.16 -5.62 -3.81
C ILE A 59 -2.27 -6.18 -2.93
N VAL A 60 -1.93 -7.15 -2.08
CA VAL A 60 -2.89 -7.87 -1.22
C VAL A 60 -3.17 -7.07 0.05
N ALA A 61 -2.13 -6.48 0.64
CA ALA A 61 -2.24 -5.61 1.81
C ALA A 61 -1.06 -4.64 1.86
N TYR A 62 -1.25 -3.50 2.50
CA TYR A 62 -0.17 -2.56 2.78
C TYR A 62 -0.37 -1.85 4.12
N VAL A 63 0.71 -1.33 4.68
CA VAL A 63 0.70 -0.53 5.90
C VAL A 63 1.69 0.63 5.81
N TRP A 64 1.25 1.80 6.25
CA TRP A 64 2.13 2.95 6.46
C TRP A 64 2.59 2.99 7.92
N GLY A 65 3.85 3.35 8.15
CA GLY A 65 4.39 3.44 9.51
C GLY A 65 5.85 3.88 9.58
N ARG A 66 6.51 3.45 10.67
CA ARG A 66 7.95 3.60 10.88
C ARG A 66 8.64 2.29 10.48
N ARG A 67 9.96 2.32 10.31
CA ARG A 67 10.75 1.09 10.14
C ARG A 67 10.90 0.37 11.47
N ASP A 68 9.85 -0.31 11.91
CA ASP A 68 9.85 -1.05 13.15
C ASP A 68 9.06 -2.35 13.05
N LEU A 69 9.34 -3.25 13.99
CA LEU A 69 8.67 -4.53 14.11
C LEU A 69 7.15 -4.36 14.34
N LYS A 70 6.71 -3.25 14.95
CA LYS A 70 5.28 -2.96 15.16
C LYS A 70 4.56 -2.79 13.83
N THR A 71 5.17 -2.12 12.86
CA THR A 71 4.63 -1.91 11.52
C THR A 71 4.58 -3.22 10.74
N ALA A 72 5.63 -4.06 10.82
CA ALA A 72 5.61 -5.40 10.25
C ALA A 72 4.52 -6.31 10.86
N LYS A 73 4.34 -6.26 12.20
CA LYS A 73 3.26 -6.97 12.89
C LYS A 73 1.87 -6.52 12.45
N LYS A 74 1.69 -5.21 12.17
CA LYS A 74 0.44 -4.68 11.61
C LYS A 74 0.15 -5.25 10.22
N LEU A 75 1.16 -5.35 9.35
CA LEU A 75 0.99 -6.00 8.04
C LEU A 75 0.57 -7.46 8.19
N ARG A 76 1.25 -8.21 9.07
CA ARG A 76 0.88 -9.61 9.36
C ARG A 76 -0.55 -9.73 9.87
N ALA A 77 -0.99 -8.82 10.75
CA ALA A 77 -2.36 -8.81 11.24
C ALA A 77 -3.37 -8.54 10.12
N ARG A 78 -3.07 -7.63 9.18
CA ARG A 78 -3.89 -7.40 7.98
C ARG A 78 -3.99 -8.64 7.12
N LEU A 79 -2.88 -9.33 6.87
CA LEU A 79 -2.87 -10.56 6.08
C LEU A 79 -3.71 -11.67 6.73
N LYS A 80 -3.66 -11.81 8.06
CA LYS A 80 -4.50 -12.77 8.79
C LYS A 80 -6.00 -12.48 8.71
N GLN A 81 -6.41 -11.24 8.46
CA GLN A 81 -7.82 -10.90 8.28
C GLN A 81 -8.36 -11.29 6.90
N LEU A 82 -7.48 -11.68 5.96
CA LEU A 82 -7.85 -12.09 4.61
C LEU A 82 -8.09 -13.61 4.50
N THR A 83 -7.63 -14.37 5.49
CA THR A 83 -7.86 -15.81 5.64
C THR A 83 -9.14 -16.04 6.43
#